data_AF-A0A928BE69-F1
#
_entry.id   AF-A0A928BE69-F1
#
_cell.length_a   1.000
_cell.length_b   1.000
_cell.length_c   1.000
_cell.angle_alpha   90.00
_cell.angle_beta   90.00
_cell.angle_gamma   90.00
#
_symmetry.space_group_name_H-M   'P 1'
#
loop_
_entity.id
_entity.type
_entity.pdbx_description
1 polymer ?
#
loop_
_entity_poly.entity_id
_entity_poly.type
_entity_poly.pdbx_seq_one_letter_code
_entity_poly.pdbx_strand_id
1 'polypeptide(L)'
;MKTLRILLASALILSYFSVKAQELVIRIDDMGALHSVNTASIDTYQNGIARSVEVLAVGAWFPEAVKMLKENPGLDVGVHLAITSEWENVKWRPLTNCPSLVDENGYFFPMMGPNPAYPGQSVMENASKFDIKEIEKEFRAQIELALKNIPQITHISGHMMSTGYSPEVNALIQKLSKEYNLPSVDRFDAFEQYDFEYVGYDGPKATAEEKVAAFIKMLDKLEEGKRYMFVDHPAYNDSEMQTVMHVGYEDVAADRQGVTDLLKSPKVLEAINKRGIKLIDINQLTKSLPRADAPAKMAKAAEKYLAAVEKEGQDLHSIMIVKDGAVVYENWMSEGSADEPHILNSVSKTFTSMAVGLAISEGLLSLDDKLVDMFPEHCPENPSDNLKEVTVKDLLTMTCGHSTDPTYASRTNTEVSWIRLFMEHPFTHKPGTLYCYNSLGTYVLSAMVQKVTDQKLVDYLFPRLFRPLGINNVSWAESPEGVNTGGWGLFLKTEDLAKMGLMILQKGQFNGCQVVPAEWIESASSAQVPCVPAGMNSDDADKLRKVAKTSDWLQGYGYQMWRSRYNSFRADGANGQYILVIPEKNAVVVTTAHIQDMQAELNLIWKHIYPAL
;
A
#
# COMPACT_ATOMS: atom_id res chain seq x y z
N MET A 1 -4.62 -55.98 13.88
CA MET A 1 -3.69 -54.96 14.42
C MET A 1 -3.41 -53.93 13.34
N LYS A 2 -4.09 -52.78 13.40
CA LYS A 2 -3.65 -51.47 12.88
C LYS A 2 -4.62 -50.45 13.48
N THR A 3 -4.12 -49.71 14.45
CA THR A 3 -4.85 -48.84 15.37
C THR A 3 -5.12 -47.50 14.70
N LEU A 4 -6.38 -47.14 14.51
CA LEU A 4 -6.81 -45.82 14.04
C LEU A 4 -6.72 -44.86 15.23
N ARG A 5 -5.73 -43.95 15.24
CA ARG A 5 -5.67 -42.84 16.20
C ARG A 5 -6.58 -41.72 15.70
N ILE A 6 -7.73 -41.57 16.33
CA ILE A 6 -8.56 -40.37 16.23
C ILE A 6 -7.91 -39.33 17.14
N LEU A 7 -7.28 -38.31 16.55
CA LEU A 7 -6.90 -37.09 17.25
C LEU A 7 -8.14 -36.19 17.32
N LEU A 8 -8.82 -36.19 18.46
CA LEU A 8 -9.77 -35.14 18.82
C LEU A 8 -8.95 -33.88 19.14
N ALA A 9 -8.88 -32.94 18.20
CA ALA A 9 -8.49 -31.58 18.51
C ALA A 9 -9.69 -30.89 19.19
N SER A 10 -9.63 -30.75 20.51
CA SER A 10 -10.56 -29.94 21.27
C SER A 10 -10.30 -28.47 20.97
N ALA A 11 -11.10 -27.88 20.07
CA ALA A 11 -11.16 -26.43 19.87
C ALA A 11 -11.83 -25.79 21.09
N LEU A 12 -11.01 -25.32 22.03
CA LEU A 12 -11.44 -24.40 23.08
C LEU A 12 -11.70 -23.04 22.43
N ILE A 13 -12.94 -22.78 22.04
CA ILE A 13 -13.40 -21.44 21.63
C ILE A 13 -13.53 -20.62 22.92
N LEU A 14 -12.42 -20.05 23.36
CA LEU A 14 -12.42 -18.93 24.29
C LEU A 14 -12.93 -17.71 23.53
N SER A 15 -14.03 -17.12 23.99
CA SER A 15 -14.47 -15.79 23.59
C SER A 15 -13.40 -14.79 24.00
N TYR A 16 -12.42 -14.54 23.14
CA TYR A 16 -11.46 -13.47 23.33
C TYR A 16 -12.19 -12.15 23.10
N PHE A 17 -12.45 -11.42 24.19
CA PHE A 17 -12.33 -9.98 24.10
C PHE A 17 -10.90 -9.74 23.64
N SER A 18 -10.70 -9.34 22.38
CA SER A 18 -9.38 -9.04 21.84
C SER A 18 -8.76 -7.95 22.71
N VAL A 19 -7.75 -8.32 23.50
CA VAL A 19 -6.85 -7.34 24.12
C VAL A 19 -6.17 -6.64 22.96
N LYS A 20 -6.39 -5.33 22.81
CA LYS A 20 -5.75 -4.55 21.75
C LYS A 20 -4.27 -4.46 22.09
N ALA A 21 -3.43 -5.09 21.26
CA ALA A 21 -1.98 -4.99 21.41
C ALA A 21 -1.55 -3.52 21.38
N GLN A 22 -0.60 -3.14 22.23
CA GLN A 22 0.09 -1.86 22.04
C GLN A 22 0.95 -1.92 20.77
N GLU A 23 0.97 -0.83 20.01
CA GLU A 23 1.75 -0.73 18.77
C GLU A 23 2.95 0.21 18.97
N LEU A 24 4.09 -0.17 18.43
CA LEU A 24 5.34 0.58 18.55
C LEU A 24 6.01 0.72 17.18
N VAL A 25 6.18 1.96 16.75
CA VAL A 25 7.05 2.32 15.62
C VAL A 25 8.48 2.44 16.11
N ILE A 26 9.40 1.74 15.44
CA ILE A 26 10.84 1.95 15.55
C ILE A 26 11.31 2.64 14.28
N ARG A 27 11.49 3.95 14.37
CA ARG A 27 11.97 4.80 13.29
C ARG A 27 13.45 5.10 13.48
N ILE A 28 14.20 5.05 12.39
CA ILE A 28 15.62 5.37 12.37
C ILE A 28 15.90 6.53 11.40
N ASP A 29 16.67 7.50 11.85
CA ASP A 29 16.89 8.75 11.12
C ASP A 29 18.27 8.80 10.42
N ASP A 30 18.42 9.78 9.54
CA ASP A 30 19.66 10.18 8.85
C ASP A 30 20.21 9.25 7.75
N MET A 31 19.42 8.30 7.24
CA MET A 31 19.87 7.50 6.11
C MET A 31 20.17 8.42 4.91
N GLY A 32 21.32 8.22 4.26
CA GLY A 32 21.84 9.08 3.20
C GLY A 32 22.86 10.11 3.68
N ALA A 33 23.02 10.35 4.98
CA ALA A 33 24.06 11.25 5.49
C ALA A 33 25.47 10.67 5.30
N LEU A 34 25.68 9.42 5.71
CA LEU A 34 26.97 8.75 5.87
C LEU A 34 26.84 7.25 5.52
N HIS A 35 27.94 6.62 5.08
CA HIS A 35 27.96 5.19 4.76
C HIS A 35 27.65 4.32 5.98
N SER A 36 28.25 4.67 7.12
CA SER A 36 28.05 3.96 8.38
C SER A 36 26.59 4.00 8.83
N VAL A 37 25.91 5.14 8.61
CA VAL A 37 24.48 5.28 8.91
C VAL A 37 23.63 4.43 7.96
N ASN A 38 23.93 4.44 6.65
CA ASN A 38 23.22 3.61 5.67
C ASN A 38 23.29 2.12 6.01
N THR A 39 24.50 1.62 6.27
CA THR A 39 24.74 0.21 6.55
C THR A 39 24.10 -0.23 7.87
N ALA A 40 24.24 0.56 8.93
CA ALA A 40 23.59 0.28 10.21
C ALA A 40 22.06 0.35 10.10
N SER A 41 21.51 1.27 9.31
CA SER A 41 20.06 1.39 9.07
C SER A 41 19.48 0.11 8.47
N ILE A 42 20.10 -0.42 7.42
CA ILE A 42 19.67 -1.68 6.80
C ILE A 42 19.86 -2.87 7.75
N ASP A 43 20.97 -2.91 8.48
CA ASP A 43 21.26 -4.01 9.41
C ASP A 43 20.28 -4.06 10.59
N THR A 44 19.89 -2.90 11.15
CA THR A 44 18.87 -2.83 12.22
C THR A 44 17.46 -3.19 11.74
N TYR A 45 17.18 -3.09 10.44
CA TYR A 45 15.96 -3.62 9.82
C TYR A 45 16.05 -5.13 9.59
N GLN A 46 17.09 -5.61 8.89
CA GLN A 46 17.24 -7.01 8.50
C GLN A 46 17.48 -7.93 9.70
N ASN A 47 18.23 -7.46 10.70
CA ASN A 47 18.68 -8.23 11.84
C ASN A 47 18.18 -7.65 13.17
N GLY A 48 17.16 -6.80 13.15
CA GLY A 48 16.68 -6.09 14.32
C GLY A 48 15.20 -5.69 14.27
N ILE A 49 14.87 -4.67 15.05
CA ILE A 49 13.48 -4.25 15.31
C ILE A 49 13.05 -3.01 14.53
N ALA A 50 13.94 -2.38 13.74
CA ALA A 50 13.58 -1.20 12.95
C ALA A 50 12.52 -1.55 11.90
N ARG A 51 11.55 -0.64 11.68
CA ARG A 51 10.47 -0.84 10.69
C ARG A 51 10.30 0.34 9.73
N SER A 52 10.79 1.53 10.09
CA SER A 52 10.80 2.72 9.24
C SER A 52 12.16 3.41 9.26
N VAL A 53 12.54 4.00 8.12
CA VAL A 53 13.78 4.79 7.99
C VAL A 53 13.52 6.12 7.29
N GLU A 54 14.19 7.17 7.75
CA GLU A 54 14.09 8.51 7.19
C GLU A 54 15.31 8.85 6.32
N VAL A 55 15.08 9.15 5.04
CA VAL A 55 16.16 9.41 4.07
C VAL A 55 16.39 10.90 3.84
N LEU A 56 17.62 11.34 4.02
CA LEU A 56 18.11 12.69 3.73
C LEU A 56 18.50 12.80 2.25
N ALA A 57 17.65 13.45 1.44
CA ALA A 57 17.93 13.68 0.01
C ALA A 57 19.14 14.60 -0.25
N VAL A 58 19.48 15.45 0.71
CA VAL A 58 20.64 16.37 0.67
C VAL A 58 21.96 15.70 1.07
N GLY A 59 21.90 14.50 1.66
CA GLY A 59 23.06 13.80 2.17
C GLY A 59 23.99 13.28 1.06
N ALA A 60 25.30 13.30 1.32
CA ALA A 60 26.31 12.89 0.33
C ALA A 60 26.20 11.41 -0.06
N TRP A 61 25.68 10.57 0.83
CA TRP A 61 25.48 9.14 0.65
C TRP A 61 24.04 8.77 0.22
N PHE A 62 23.23 9.75 -0.19
CA PHE A 62 21.89 9.52 -0.73
C PHE A 62 21.86 8.52 -1.91
N PRO A 63 22.79 8.57 -2.90
CA PRO A 63 22.79 7.58 -4.00
C PRO A 63 23.00 6.13 -3.53
N GLU A 64 23.78 5.92 -2.48
CA GLU A 64 23.94 4.60 -1.87
C GLU A 64 22.65 4.17 -1.15
N ALA A 65 22.06 5.08 -0.36
CA ALA A 65 20.80 4.81 0.32
C ALA A 65 19.70 4.38 -0.65
N VAL A 66 19.58 5.07 -1.79
CA VAL A 66 18.65 4.72 -2.88
C VAL A 66 18.85 3.26 -3.33
N LYS A 67 20.11 2.84 -3.53
CA LYS A 67 20.41 1.47 -3.98
C LYS A 67 20.01 0.46 -2.90
N MET A 68 20.41 0.69 -1.66
CA MET A 68 20.11 -0.21 -0.54
C MET A 68 18.61 -0.35 -0.28
N LEU A 69 17.85 0.74 -0.39
CA LEU A 69 16.41 0.74 -0.21
C LEU A 69 15.68 -0.03 -1.31
N LYS A 70 16.14 0.04 -2.57
CA LYS A 70 15.61 -0.78 -3.67
C LYS A 70 15.85 -2.28 -3.46
N GLU A 71 16.95 -2.63 -2.81
CA GLU A 71 17.27 -4.02 -2.43
C GLU A 71 16.46 -4.49 -1.21
N ASN A 72 15.81 -3.57 -0.49
CA ASN A 72 15.03 -3.83 0.72
C ASN A 72 13.63 -3.18 0.63
N PRO A 73 12.77 -3.59 -0.32
CA PRO A 73 11.48 -2.94 -0.56
C PRO A 73 10.53 -3.02 0.64
N GLY A 74 10.70 -4.04 1.50
CA GLY A 74 9.89 -4.24 2.71
C GLY A 74 10.16 -3.27 3.87
N LEU A 75 11.18 -2.42 3.77
CA LEU A 75 11.45 -1.36 4.75
C LEU A 75 10.66 -0.10 4.37
N ASP A 76 9.87 0.42 5.31
CA ASP A 76 9.13 1.65 5.14
C ASP A 76 10.08 2.86 5.12
N VAL A 77 9.83 3.82 4.21
CA VAL A 77 10.75 4.94 3.98
C VAL A 77 10.00 6.26 4.03
N GLY A 78 10.51 7.19 4.84
CA GLY A 78 10.11 8.59 4.82
C GLY A 78 11.17 9.47 4.19
N VAL A 79 10.75 10.58 3.58
CA VAL A 79 11.69 11.64 3.19
C VAL A 79 11.94 12.55 4.40
N HIS A 80 13.20 12.61 4.84
CA HIS A 80 13.65 13.39 5.98
C HIS A 80 14.01 14.80 5.51
N LEU A 81 13.09 15.75 5.66
CA LEU A 81 13.30 17.10 5.16
C LEU A 81 14.31 17.83 6.04
N ALA A 82 15.38 18.36 5.45
CA ALA A 82 16.47 19.00 6.17
C ALA A 82 16.71 20.44 5.70
N ILE A 83 16.90 21.32 6.68
CA ILE A 83 17.38 22.71 6.51
C ILE A 83 18.49 23.04 7.54
N THR A 84 19.05 22.01 8.17
CA THR A 84 20.19 22.11 9.10
C THR A 84 21.29 21.14 8.69
N SER A 85 22.53 21.43 9.08
CA SER A 85 23.69 20.56 8.90
C SER A 85 24.66 20.72 10.07
N GLU A 86 24.54 19.83 11.05
CA GLU A 86 25.02 19.95 12.42
C GLU A 86 26.50 19.59 12.60
N TRP A 87 27.02 18.64 11.83
CA TRP A 87 28.36 18.10 12.05
C TRP A 87 29.47 19.08 11.63
N GLU A 88 30.57 19.14 12.37
CA GLU A 88 31.70 20.05 12.09
C GLU A 88 32.40 19.71 10.77
N ASN A 89 32.69 18.43 10.56
CA ASN A 89 33.52 17.95 9.45
C ASN A 89 32.72 17.50 8.22
N VAL A 90 31.39 17.34 8.37
CA VAL A 90 30.50 16.85 7.33
C VAL A 90 29.35 17.84 7.18
N LYS A 91 29.34 18.56 6.07
CA LYS A 91 28.31 19.56 5.77
C LYS A 91 27.58 19.23 4.47
N TRP A 92 26.27 19.36 4.47
CA TRP A 92 25.47 19.31 3.25
C TRP A 92 24.89 20.68 2.91
N ARG A 93 24.60 20.85 1.62
CA ARG A 93 24.09 22.08 1.01
C ARG A 93 22.65 21.86 0.53
N PRO A 94 21.86 22.93 0.36
CA PRO A 94 20.55 22.81 -0.26
C PRO A 94 20.60 22.31 -1.70
N LEU A 95 19.52 21.66 -2.15
CA LEU A 95 19.32 21.27 -3.55
C LEU A 95 18.96 22.47 -4.44
N THR A 96 18.58 23.59 -3.83
CA THR A 96 18.10 24.78 -4.52
C THR A 96 18.89 26.03 -4.11
N ASN A 97 18.75 27.11 -4.90
CA ASN A 97 19.27 28.41 -4.48
C ASN A 97 18.35 29.04 -3.42
N CYS A 98 18.73 28.95 -2.15
CA CYS A 98 18.03 29.47 -0.98
C CYS A 98 18.98 30.20 0.00
N PRO A 99 19.45 31.41 -0.36
CA PRO A 99 20.42 32.16 0.45
C PRO A 99 19.96 32.47 1.88
N SER A 100 18.67 32.44 2.19
CA SER A 100 18.18 32.65 3.55
C SER A 100 18.40 31.45 4.49
N LEU A 101 18.61 30.25 3.92
CA LEU A 101 18.72 28.99 4.67
C LEU A 101 20.17 28.56 4.93
N VAL A 102 21.15 29.34 4.46
CA VAL A 102 22.57 28.96 4.48
C VAL A 102 23.46 30.00 5.15
N ASP A 103 24.62 29.54 5.61
CA ASP A 103 25.71 30.37 6.09
C ASP A 103 26.48 31.05 4.93
N GLU A 104 27.53 31.81 5.27
CA GLU A 104 28.39 32.49 4.28
C GLU A 104 29.13 31.55 3.33
N ASN A 105 29.24 30.27 3.68
CA ASN A 105 29.89 29.22 2.88
C ASN A 105 28.87 28.41 2.06
N GLY A 106 27.58 28.72 2.17
CA GLY A 106 26.48 28.05 1.48
C GLY A 106 26.07 26.71 2.10
N TYR A 107 26.45 26.42 3.34
CA TYR A 107 25.97 25.24 4.09
C TYR A 107 24.72 25.60 4.88
N PHE A 108 23.85 24.63 5.13
CA PHE A 108 22.75 24.86 6.07
C PHE A 108 23.27 25.20 7.47
N PHE A 109 22.47 25.95 8.23
CA PHE A 109 22.78 26.27 9.62
C PHE A 109 22.93 25.01 10.49
N PRO A 110 23.82 24.98 11.49
CA PRO A 110 24.07 23.78 12.29
C PRO A 110 22.92 23.36 13.21
N MET A 111 22.04 24.28 13.60
CA MET A 111 21.05 24.02 14.65
C MET A 111 19.67 24.56 14.27
N MET A 112 18.61 23.87 14.69
CA MET A 112 17.26 24.42 14.60
C MET A 112 17.03 25.50 15.66
N GLY A 113 17.33 25.21 16.93
CA GLY A 113 17.20 26.15 18.05
C GLY A 113 18.55 26.75 18.51
N PRO A 114 18.52 27.81 19.35
CA PRO A 114 19.72 28.41 19.89
C PRO A 114 20.61 27.38 20.61
N ASN A 115 21.92 27.43 20.35
CA ASN A 115 22.90 26.56 21.00
C ASN A 115 24.09 27.40 21.51
N PRO A 116 24.50 27.28 22.79
CA PRO A 116 25.61 28.05 23.35
C PRO A 116 26.95 27.88 22.62
N ALA A 117 27.18 26.73 22.00
CA ALA A 117 28.38 26.47 21.21
C ALA A 117 28.35 27.14 19.83
N TYR A 118 27.16 27.49 19.34
CA TYR A 118 26.91 28.04 18.01
C TYR A 118 26.05 29.31 18.07
N PRO A 119 26.48 30.36 18.80
CA PRO A 119 25.65 31.54 19.03
C PRO A 119 25.29 32.24 17.72
N GLY A 120 23.99 32.47 17.49
CA GLY A 120 23.49 33.14 16.30
C GLY A 120 23.52 32.30 15.02
N GLN A 121 23.80 30.99 15.12
CA GLN A 121 23.89 30.07 13.97
C GLN A 121 22.75 29.05 13.96
N SER A 122 21.61 29.36 14.59
CA SER A 122 20.41 28.54 14.45
C SER A 122 19.38 29.12 13.49
N VAL A 123 18.54 28.24 12.94
CA VAL A 123 17.38 28.59 12.12
C VAL A 123 16.45 29.55 12.87
N MET A 124 16.13 29.23 14.13
CA MET A 124 15.18 30.02 14.92
C MET A 124 15.73 31.39 15.34
N GLU A 125 17.03 31.53 15.61
CA GLU A 125 17.65 32.85 15.87
C GLU A 125 17.64 33.73 14.62
N ASN A 126 17.69 33.12 13.43
CA ASN A 126 17.71 33.80 12.15
C ASN A 126 16.34 33.81 11.46
N ALA A 127 15.26 33.39 12.11
CA ALA A 127 13.94 33.19 11.50
C ALA A 127 13.41 34.45 10.78
N SER A 128 13.75 35.65 11.26
CA SER A 128 13.39 36.92 10.59
C SER A 128 13.99 37.10 9.19
N LYS A 129 15.04 36.36 8.86
CA LYS A 129 15.71 36.37 7.54
C LYS A 129 15.15 35.31 6.61
N PHE A 130 14.37 34.35 7.11
CA PHE A 130 13.98 33.16 6.37
C PHE A 130 12.80 33.47 5.45
N ASP A 131 12.96 33.17 4.16
CA ASP A 131 11.86 33.24 3.21
C ASP A 131 11.16 31.87 3.13
N ILE A 132 9.89 31.84 3.53
CA ILE A 132 9.06 30.63 3.45
C ILE A 132 8.98 30.06 2.03
N LYS A 133 9.14 30.89 0.99
CA LYS A 133 9.17 30.43 -0.41
C LYS A 133 10.45 29.66 -0.73
N GLU A 134 11.57 30.03 -0.11
CA GLU A 134 12.81 29.29 -0.24
C GLU A 134 12.71 27.93 0.44
N ILE A 135 12.07 27.86 1.61
CA ILE A 135 11.76 26.60 2.31
C ILE A 135 10.85 25.72 1.46
N GLU A 136 9.75 26.26 0.93
CA GLU A 136 8.85 25.50 0.05
C GLU A 136 9.59 24.94 -1.17
N LYS A 137 10.40 25.76 -1.82
CA LYS A 137 11.18 25.35 -2.98
C LYS A 137 12.19 24.25 -2.65
N GLU A 138 12.89 24.37 -1.53
CA GLU A 138 13.87 23.39 -1.08
C GLU A 138 13.21 22.06 -0.68
N PHE A 139 12.13 22.11 0.12
CA PHE A 139 11.40 20.91 0.51
C PHE A 139 10.79 20.18 -0.70
N ARG A 140 10.24 20.91 -1.68
CA ARG A 140 9.79 20.28 -2.94
C ARG A 140 10.92 19.57 -3.66
N ALA A 141 12.08 20.22 -3.80
CA ALA A 141 13.22 19.62 -4.47
C ALA A 141 13.69 18.34 -3.75
N GLN A 142 13.70 18.32 -2.42
CA GLN A 142 14.02 17.13 -1.64
C GLN A 142 12.98 16.01 -1.82
N ILE A 143 11.68 16.33 -1.71
CA ILE A 143 10.59 15.38 -1.92
C ILE A 143 10.65 14.78 -3.34
N GLU A 144 10.80 15.62 -4.36
CA GLU A 144 10.80 15.19 -5.76
C GLU A 144 12.04 14.37 -6.11
N LEU A 145 13.22 14.76 -5.59
CA LEU A 145 14.43 13.96 -5.76
C LEU A 145 14.29 12.59 -5.08
N ALA A 146 13.73 12.55 -3.88
CA ALA A 146 13.50 11.33 -3.13
C ALA A 146 12.50 10.42 -3.87
N LEU A 147 11.31 10.93 -4.23
CA LEU A 147 10.26 10.19 -4.94
C LEU A 147 10.71 9.67 -6.31
N LYS A 148 11.54 10.43 -7.02
CA LYS A 148 12.10 10.01 -8.31
C LYS A 148 12.97 8.76 -8.19
N ASN A 149 13.68 8.62 -7.07
CA ASN A 149 14.70 7.59 -6.90
C ASN A 149 14.24 6.43 -6.01
N ILE A 150 13.31 6.67 -5.09
CA ILE A 150 12.85 5.74 -4.07
C ILE A 150 11.32 5.63 -4.16
N PRO A 151 10.80 4.70 -4.97
CA PRO A 151 9.36 4.59 -5.19
C PRO A 151 8.60 4.21 -3.91
N GLN A 152 9.25 3.53 -2.95
CA GLN A 152 8.65 3.06 -1.70
C GLN A 152 8.41 4.14 -0.63
N ILE A 153 8.69 5.42 -0.91
CA ILE A 153 8.43 6.50 0.05
C ILE A 153 6.94 6.59 0.38
N THR A 154 6.64 6.59 1.68
CA THR A 154 5.28 6.58 2.23
C THR A 154 4.93 7.83 3.02
N HIS A 155 5.92 8.58 3.53
CA HIS A 155 5.66 9.73 4.40
C HIS A 155 6.77 10.80 4.38
N ILE A 156 6.52 11.90 5.08
CA ILE A 156 7.42 13.03 5.29
C ILE A 156 7.75 13.15 6.78
N SER A 157 9.03 13.27 7.09
CA SER A 157 9.54 13.60 8.42
C SER A 157 10.41 14.86 8.36
N GLY A 158 10.81 15.38 9.52
CA GLY A 158 11.64 16.57 9.62
C GLY A 158 12.90 16.32 10.43
N HIS A 159 14.05 16.53 9.80
CA HIS A 159 15.34 16.51 10.49
C HIS A 159 15.39 17.63 11.54
N MET A 160 15.65 17.25 12.78
CA MET A 160 15.63 18.16 13.95
C MET A 160 14.32 18.96 14.10
N MET A 161 13.15 18.39 13.75
CA MET A 161 11.84 19.08 13.75
C MET A 161 11.71 20.21 12.73
N SER A 162 12.49 20.18 11.64
CA SER A 162 12.45 21.16 10.54
C SER A 162 11.05 21.38 9.91
N THR A 163 10.12 20.44 10.10
CA THR A 163 8.77 20.45 9.55
C THR A 163 7.71 21.00 10.53
N GLY A 164 8.09 21.27 11.78
CA GLY A 164 7.17 21.60 12.87
C GLY A 164 7.76 22.55 13.90
N TYR A 165 8.36 23.67 13.47
CA TYR A 165 8.93 24.69 14.38
C TYR A 165 8.22 26.05 14.35
N SER A 166 7.32 26.29 13.39
CA SER A 166 6.49 27.50 13.31
C SER A 166 5.12 27.21 12.66
N PRO A 167 4.07 27.98 12.96
CA PRO A 167 2.74 27.79 12.34
C PRO A 167 2.78 27.88 10.81
N GLU A 168 3.60 28.77 10.26
CA GLU A 168 3.76 28.97 8.81
C GLU A 168 4.36 27.74 8.14
N VAL A 169 5.40 27.14 8.74
CA VAL A 169 6.01 25.90 8.24
C VAL A 169 5.05 24.72 8.41
N ASN A 170 4.32 24.64 9.52
CA ASN A 170 3.31 23.59 9.72
C ASN A 170 2.25 23.61 8.61
N ALA A 171 1.74 24.80 8.26
CA ALA A 171 0.78 24.99 7.17
C ALA A 171 1.39 24.62 5.80
N LEU A 172 2.65 24.97 5.55
CA LEU A 172 3.39 24.57 4.35
C LEU A 172 3.50 23.04 4.26
N ILE A 173 3.87 22.36 5.34
CA ILE A 173 4.00 20.90 5.35
C ILE A 173 2.65 20.21 5.17
N GLN A 174 1.56 20.75 5.74
CA GLN A 174 0.20 20.25 5.45
C GLN A 174 -0.16 20.38 3.97
N LYS A 175 0.22 21.49 3.31
CA LYS A 175 0.02 21.69 1.87
C LYS A 175 0.82 20.66 1.06
N LEU A 176 2.11 20.50 1.33
CA LEU A 176 2.97 19.52 0.62
C LEU A 176 2.50 18.08 0.87
N SER A 177 2.11 17.75 2.10
CA SER A 177 1.57 16.44 2.48
C SER A 177 0.35 16.05 1.62
N LYS A 178 -0.58 16.99 1.40
CA LYS A 178 -1.75 16.79 0.52
C LYS A 178 -1.35 16.68 -0.94
N GLU A 179 -0.44 17.54 -1.40
CA GLU A 179 -0.03 17.59 -2.80
C GLU A 179 0.67 16.32 -3.27
N TYR A 180 1.57 15.76 -2.46
CA TYR A 180 2.33 14.56 -2.80
C TYR A 180 1.67 13.26 -2.28
N ASN A 181 0.52 13.35 -1.61
CA ASN A 181 -0.16 12.24 -0.93
C ASN A 181 0.73 11.50 0.11
N LEU A 182 1.59 12.25 0.79
CA LEU A 182 2.50 11.75 1.82
C LEU A 182 2.08 12.30 3.19
N PRO A 183 1.59 11.48 4.15
CA PRO A 183 1.40 11.91 5.53
C PRO A 183 2.70 12.51 6.10
N SER A 184 2.59 13.45 7.04
CA SER A 184 3.76 14.02 7.72
C SER A 184 3.64 13.83 9.22
N VAL A 185 4.69 13.26 9.83
CA VAL A 185 4.65 12.73 11.20
C VAL A 185 5.31 13.61 12.26
N ASP A 186 6.13 14.59 11.86
CA ASP A 186 6.86 15.48 12.79
C ASP A 186 6.26 16.91 12.87
N ARG A 187 5.07 17.12 12.31
CA ARG A 187 4.34 18.39 12.40
C ARG A 187 3.59 18.51 13.74
N PHE A 188 3.21 19.73 14.14
CA PHE A 188 2.65 20.00 15.48
C PHE A 188 1.38 19.21 15.81
N ASP A 189 0.54 18.94 14.81
CA ASP A 189 -0.75 18.25 14.98
C ASP A 189 -0.69 16.77 14.60
N ALA A 190 0.50 16.25 14.25
CA ALA A 190 0.64 14.87 13.79
C ALA A 190 0.23 13.85 14.86
N PHE A 191 0.62 14.07 16.11
CA PHE A 191 0.32 13.15 17.21
C PHE A 191 -1.18 13.08 17.52
N GLU A 192 -1.92 14.19 17.39
CA GLU A 192 -3.39 14.18 17.53
C GLU A 192 -4.06 13.55 16.31
N GLN A 193 -3.57 13.87 15.11
CA GLN A 193 -4.15 13.38 13.87
C GLN A 193 -4.00 11.87 13.69
N TYR A 194 -2.83 11.32 14.03
CA TYR A 194 -2.53 9.90 13.88
C TYR A 194 -2.65 9.14 15.20
N ASP A 195 -2.93 9.83 16.31
CA ASP A 195 -3.17 9.27 17.65
C ASP A 195 -2.03 8.34 18.10
N PHE A 196 -0.87 8.96 18.34
CA PHE A 196 0.34 8.30 18.86
C PHE A 196 1.10 9.20 19.83
N GLU A 197 1.97 8.60 20.64
CA GLU A 197 2.84 9.30 21.60
C GLU A 197 4.33 9.00 21.33
N TYR A 198 5.22 9.98 21.47
CA TYR A 198 6.66 9.70 21.44
C TYR A 198 7.14 9.08 22.75
N VAL A 199 8.04 8.10 22.65
CA VAL A 199 8.67 7.44 23.80
C VAL A 199 10.18 7.46 23.68
N GLY A 200 10.87 7.43 24.83
CA GLY A 200 12.32 7.44 24.90
C GLY A 200 12.85 6.63 26.09
N TYR A 201 14.16 6.51 26.17
CA TYR A 201 14.85 5.71 27.19
C TYR A 201 14.46 6.05 28.63
N ASP A 202 14.29 5.01 29.46
CA ASP A 202 14.06 5.13 30.89
C ASP A 202 15.30 4.76 31.73
N GLY A 203 16.10 5.77 32.09
CA GLY A 203 17.28 5.60 32.96
C GLY A 203 18.60 5.92 32.24
N PRO A 204 19.75 5.40 32.76
CA PRO A 204 21.06 5.56 32.13
C PRO A 204 21.08 4.99 30.71
N LYS A 205 21.86 5.61 29.81
CA LYS A 205 21.87 5.29 28.37
C LYS A 205 23.21 5.63 27.70
N ALA A 206 24.28 5.73 28.48
CA ALA A 206 25.59 6.14 27.97
C ALA A 206 26.34 4.97 27.31
N THR A 207 26.14 3.73 27.80
CA THR A 207 26.70 2.52 27.17
C THR A 207 25.64 1.73 26.40
N ALA A 208 26.07 0.82 25.52
CA ALA A 208 25.18 -0.09 24.81
C ALA A 208 24.33 -0.94 25.78
N GLU A 209 24.92 -1.46 26.86
CA GLU A 209 24.21 -2.23 27.89
C GLU A 209 23.16 -1.39 28.63
N GLU A 210 23.52 -0.14 28.96
CA GLU A 210 22.60 0.81 29.58
C GLU A 210 21.43 1.15 28.66
N LYS A 211 21.69 1.42 27.37
CA LYS A 211 20.64 1.66 26.36
C LYS A 211 19.68 0.47 26.27
N VAL A 212 20.20 -0.76 26.21
CA VAL A 212 19.37 -2.00 26.21
C VAL A 212 18.48 -2.07 27.45
N ALA A 213 19.05 -1.87 28.64
CA ALA A 213 18.28 -1.93 29.88
C ALA A 213 17.23 -0.83 29.96
N ALA A 214 17.57 0.40 29.57
CA ALA A 214 16.68 1.55 29.60
C ALA A 214 15.55 1.45 28.56
N PHE A 215 15.83 0.89 27.38
CA PHE A 215 14.81 0.63 26.37
C PHE A 215 13.83 -0.45 26.86
N ILE A 216 14.32 -1.58 27.39
CA ILE A 216 13.45 -2.64 27.94
C ILE A 216 12.57 -2.10 29.06
N LYS A 217 13.10 -1.19 29.90
CA LYS A 217 12.33 -0.54 30.96
C LYS A 217 11.27 0.42 30.42
N MET A 218 11.55 1.14 29.32
CA MET A 218 10.55 1.97 28.64
C MET A 218 9.36 1.12 28.16
N LEU A 219 9.61 -0.10 27.66
CA LEU A 219 8.54 -1.00 27.22
C LEU A 219 7.54 -1.36 28.32
N ASP A 220 7.90 -1.25 29.61
CA ASP A 220 7.02 -1.52 30.75
C ASP A 220 5.94 -0.44 30.96
N LYS A 221 6.08 0.72 30.30
CA LYS A 221 5.12 1.83 30.41
C LYS A 221 4.10 1.86 29.28
N LEU A 222 4.28 1.06 28.24
CA LEU A 222 3.39 1.08 27.08
C LEU A 222 2.03 0.49 27.47
N GLU A 223 0.99 1.31 27.38
CA GLU A 223 -0.39 0.93 27.68
C GLU A 223 -1.05 0.20 26.50
N GLU A 224 -1.87 -0.81 26.81
CA GLU A 224 -2.65 -1.58 25.82
C GLU A 224 -3.54 -0.67 24.96
N GLY A 225 -3.62 -0.97 23.67
CA GLY A 225 -4.42 -0.21 22.70
C GLY A 225 -3.90 1.18 22.35
N LYS A 226 -2.78 1.63 22.94
CA LYS A 226 -2.08 2.86 22.53
C LYS A 226 -1.00 2.58 21.50
N ARG A 227 -0.62 3.64 20.79
CA ARG A 227 0.39 3.64 19.72
C ARG A 227 1.53 4.57 20.07
N TYR A 228 2.75 4.11 19.86
CA TYR A 228 3.96 4.84 20.26
C TYR A 228 4.98 4.93 19.14
N MET A 229 5.80 5.97 19.16
CA MET A 229 6.93 6.15 18.26
C MET A 229 8.22 6.33 19.04
N PHE A 230 9.20 5.47 18.77
CA PHE A 230 10.57 5.59 19.22
C PHE A 230 11.46 5.95 18.03
N VAL A 231 12.30 6.98 18.21
CA VAL A 231 13.22 7.48 17.18
C VAL A 231 14.64 7.42 17.74
N ASP A 232 15.57 6.89 16.95
CA ASP A 232 17.00 6.94 17.27
C ASP A 232 17.89 6.83 16.03
N HIS A 233 19.20 6.99 16.18
CA HIS A 233 20.13 7.23 15.07
C HIS A 233 21.23 6.16 15.04
N PRO A 234 21.03 5.02 14.37
CA PRO A 234 22.03 3.96 14.28
C PRO A 234 23.19 4.35 13.36
N ALA A 235 24.40 3.97 13.75
CA ALA A 235 25.61 3.97 12.92
C ALA A 235 26.60 2.94 13.49
N TYR A 236 27.67 2.59 12.76
CA TYR A 236 28.77 1.82 13.33
C TYR A 236 29.87 2.74 13.88
N ASN A 237 30.55 2.29 14.93
CA ASN A 237 31.76 2.96 15.42
C ASN A 237 32.95 2.59 14.54
N ASP A 238 33.06 3.26 13.40
CA ASP A 238 34.12 3.08 12.43
C ASP A 238 34.91 4.38 12.20
N SER A 239 35.89 4.33 11.30
CA SER A 239 36.73 5.49 10.99
C SER A 239 35.98 6.66 10.36
N GLU A 240 34.83 6.42 9.72
CA GLU A 240 34.00 7.51 9.18
C GLU A 240 33.32 8.23 10.36
N MET A 241 32.59 7.48 11.18
CA MET A 241 31.84 8.05 12.31
C MET A 241 32.73 8.67 13.39
N GLN A 242 33.97 8.20 13.58
CA GLN A 242 34.93 8.82 14.50
C GLN A 242 35.31 10.26 14.12
N THR A 243 35.03 10.69 12.89
CA THR A 243 35.24 12.08 12.44
C THR A 243 33.99 12.96 12.61
N VAL A 244 32.86 12.36 12.93
CA VAL A 244 31.56 13.02 13.01
C VAL A 244 31.33 13.49 14.43
N MET A 245 31.21 14.81 14.60
CA MET A 245 30.93 15.42 15.89
C MET A 245 30.38 16.84 15.72
N HIS A 246 29.76 17.34 16.76
CA HIS A 246 29.56 18.78 16.98
C HIS A 246 29.92 19.10 18.43
N VAL A 247 30.24 20.36 18.73
CA VAL A 247 30.66 20.76 20.07
C VAL A 247 29.56 20.41 21.08
N GLY A 248 29.91 19.66 22.12
CA GLY A 248 28.97 19.10 23.10
C GLY A 248 28.42 17.71 22.77
N TYR A 249 28.80 17.13 21.63
CA TYR A 249 28.51 15.75 21.24
C TYR A 249 29.70 15.18 20.45
N GLU A 250 30.80 14.93 21.15
CA GLU A 250 32.06 14.47 20.55
C GLU A 250 32.13 12.96 20.32
N ASP A 251 31.42 12.16 21.13
CA ASP A 251 31.47 10.69 21.10
C ASP A 251 30.32 10.07 20.27
N VAL A 252 29.99 10.69 19.13
CA VAL A 252 28.86 10.30 18.27
C VAL A 252 28.99 8.85 17.80
N ALA A 253 30.22 8.44 17.44
CA ALA A 253 30.48 7.09 16.92
C ALA A 253 30.12 6.00 17.93
N ALA A 254 30.57 6.12 19.19
CA ALA A 254 30.27 5.13 20.22
C ALA A 254 28.80 5.17 20.63
N ASP A 255 28.21 6.37 20.73
CA ASP A 255 26.80 6.52 21.08
C ASP A 255 25.87 5.88 20.04
N ARG A 256 26.06 6.19 18.74
CA ARG A 256 25.28 5.61 17.64
C ARG A 256 25.54 4.11 17.43
N GLN A 257 26.74 3.61 17.73
CA GLN A 257 26.99 2.16 17.80
C GLN A 257 26.14 1.48 18.88
N GLY A 258 26.02 2.11 20.06
CA GLY A 258 25.15 1.60 21.12
C GLY A 258 23.68 1.52 20.70
N VAL A 259 23.22 2.42 19.82
CA VAL A 259 21.88 2.36 19.21
C VAL A 259 21.77 1.18 18.27
N THR A 260 22.74 0.98 17.38
CA THR A 260 22.79 -0.19 16.47
C THR A 260 22.74 -1.51 17.25
N ASP A 261 23.51 -1.62 18.33
CA ASP A 261 23.55 -2.81 19.19
C ASP A 261 22.23 -3.04 19.92
N LEU A 262 21.60 -1.96 20.40
CA LEU A 262 20.27 -2.00 21.01
C LEU A 262 19.23 -2.56 20.04
N LEU A 263 19.12 -1.96 18.85
CA LEU A 263 18.06 -2.27 17.89
C LEU A 263 18.19 -3.69 17.31
N LYS A 264 19.39 -4.28 17.40
CA LYS A 264 19.67 -5.68 17.02
C LYS A 264 19.68 -6.65 18.21
N SER A 265 19.42 -6.17 19.42
CA SER A 265 19.58 -6.98 20.62
C SER A 265 18.52 -8.08 20.72
N PRO A 266 18.90 -9.38 20.80
CA PRO A 266 17.94 -10.45 21.00
C PRO A 266 17.13 -10.31 22.30
N LYS A 267 17.71 -9.68 23.33
CA LYS A 267 17.03 -9.40 24.60
C LYS A 267 15.88 -8.41 24.42
N VAL A 268 16.05 -7.42 23.55
CA VAL A 268 15.00 -6.44 23.24
C VAL A 268 13.88 -7.10 22.46
N LEU A 269 14.21 -7.89 21.43
CA LEU A 269 13.21 -8.64 20.66
C LEU A 269 12.40 -9.59 21.56
N GLU A 270 13.07 -10.32 22.46
CA GLU A 270 12.40 -11.18 23.45
C GLU A 270 11.48 -10.35 24.38
N ALA A 271 11.92 -9.18 24.82
CA ALA A 271 11.15 -8.28 25.67
C ALA A 271 9.88 -7.75 24.98
N ILE A 272 9.97 -7.40 23.69
CA ILE A 272 8.84 -6.99 22.85
C ILE A 272 7.84 -8.13 22.70
N ASN A 273 8.32 -9.31 22.30
CA ASN A 273 7.49 -10.50 22.08
C ASN A 273 6.79 -10.94 23.37
N LYS A 274 7.49 -10.95 24.52
CA LYS A 274 6.92 -11.32 25.82
C LYS A 274 5.78 -10.40 26.26
N ARG A 275 5.81 -9.13 25.83
CA ARG A 275 4.78 -8.12 26.14
C ARG A 275 3.66 -8.08 25.10
N GLY A 276 3.76 -8.86 24.02
CA GLY A 276 2.79 -8.82 22.92
C GLY A 276 2.75 -7.47 22.20
N ILE A 277 3.85 -6.70 22.23
CA ILE A 277 3.95 -5.41 21.54
C ILE A 277 4.04 -5.69 20.04
N LYS A 278 3.15 -5.07 19.27
CA LYS A 278 3.17 -5.15 17.82
C LYS A 278 4.07 -4.07 17.26
N LEU A 279 5.14 -4.47 16.58
CA LEU A 279 5.95 -3.54 15.81
C LEU A 279 5.21 -3.18 14.53
N ILE A 280 5.09 -1.88 14.27
CA ILE A 280 4.46 -1.34 13.05
C ILE A 280 5.40 -0.33 12.37
N ASP A 281 5.17 -0.10 11.09
CA ASP A 281 5.81 0.98 10.35
C ASP A 281 4.95 2.27 10.33
N ILE A 282 5.50 3.38 9.82
CA ILE A 282 4.81 4.67 9.77
C ILE A 282 3.68 4.67 8.74
N ASN A 283 3.81 3.92 7.64
CA ASN A 283 2.70 3.76 6.70
C ASN A 283 1.50 3.07 7.37
N GLN A 284 1.73 2.04 8.19
CA GLN A 284 0.70 1.40 9.01
C GLN A 284 0.13 2.38 10.03
N LEU A 285 0.97 3.15 10.73
CA LEU A 285 0.51 4.17 11.69
C LEU A 285 -0.45 5.18 11.06
N THR A 286 -0.16 5.62 9.83
CA THR A 286 -0.82 6.77 9.20
C THR A 286 -1.90 6.40 8.18
N LYS A 287 -1.90 5.16 7.67
CA LYS A 287 -2.80 4.71 6.59
C LYS A 287 -3.57 3.43 6.87
N SER A 288 -3.35 2.75 7.99
CA SER A 288 -4.22 1.62 8.35
C SER A 288 -5.66 2.08 8.56
N LEU A 289 -6.62 1.22 8.24
CA LEU A 289 -8.02 1.47 8.52
C LEU A 289 -8.24 1.55 10.04
N PRO A 290 -9.08 2.48 10.54
CA PRO A 290 -9.38 2.51 11.96
C PRO A 290 -10.12 1.23 12.37
N ARG A 291 -9.77 0.67 13.53
CA ARG A 291 -10.48 -0.47 14.14
C ARG A 291 -11.54 0.05 15.11
N ALA A 292 -12.75 -0.48 15.00
CA ALA A 292 -13.85 -0.22 15.94
C ALA A 292 -14.27 -1.52 16.61
N ASP A 293 -14.80 -1.43 17.82
CA ASP A 293 -15.27 -2.60 18.54
C ASP A 293 -16.46 -3.24 17.79
N ALA A 294 -16.36 -4.55 17.56
CA ALA A 294 -17.40 -5.30 16.88
C ALA A 294 -18.72 -5.23 17.67
N PRO A 295 -19.83 -4.74 17.07
CA PRO A 295 -21.13 -4.86 17.73
C PRO A 295 -21.43 -6.33 18.03
N ALA A 296 -22.01 -6.64 19.19
CA ALA A 296 -22.28 -8.04 19.60
C ALA A 296 -23.06 -8.85 18.54
N LYS A 297 -23.92 -8.18 17.76
CA LYS A 297 -24.63 -8.76 16.61
C LYS A 297 -23.67 -9.19 15.50
N MET A 298 -22.66 -8.38 15.18
CA MET A 298 -21.64 -8.68 14.17
C MET A 298 -20.71 -9.79 14.61
N ALA A 299 -20.21 -9.77 15.85
CA ALA A 299 -19.38 -10.84 16.39
C ALA A 299 -20.08 -12.21 16.28
N LYS A 300 -21.34 -12.29 16.73
CA LYS A 300 -22.16 -13.51 16.62
C LYS A 300 -22.46 -13.92 15.17
N ALA A 301 -22.55 -12.96 14.26
CA ALA A 301 -22.75 -13.22 12.84
C ALA A 301 -21.50 -13.83 12.20
N ALA A 302 -20.33 -13.27 12.52
CA ALA A 302 -19.05 -13.75 12.07
C ALA A 302 -18.74 -15.16 12.61
N GLU A 303 -19.01 -15.43 13.89
CA GLU A 303 -18.90 -16.79 14.46
C GLU A 303 -19.74 -17.82 13.69
N LYS A 304 -21.00 -17.48 13.39
CA LYS A 304 -21.89 -18.37 12.61
C LYS A 304 -21.42 -18.54 11.17
N TYR A 305 -20.87 -17.48 10.59
CA TYR A 305 -20.31 -17.51 9.24
C TYR A 305 -19.10 -18.46 9.20
N LEU A 306 -18.13 -18.31 10.11
CA LEU A 306 -16.95 -19.18 10.16
C LEU A 306 -17.31 -20.64 10.45
N ALA A 307 -18.27 -20.89 11.33
CA ALA A 307 -18.78 -22.25 11.57
C ALA A 307 -19.46 -22.85 10.31
N ALA A 308 -20.07 -22.02 9.46
CA ALA A 308 -20.65 -22.46 8.20
C ALA A 308 -19.57 -22.73 7.14
N VAL A 309 -18.56 -21.86 7.04
CA VAL A 309 -17.38 -22.05 6.16
C VAL A 309 -16.69 -23.37 6.48
N GLU A 310 -16.42 -23.65 7.76
CA GLU A 310 -15.83 -24.92 8.21
C GLU A 310 -16.73 -26.12 7.85
N LYS A 311 -18.04 -26.01 8.11
CA LYS A 311 -19.00 -27.08 7.82
C LYS A 311 -19.10 -27.42 6.32
N GLU A 312 -19.02 -26.41 5.45
CA GLU A 312 -19.03 -26.59 4.00
C GLU A 312 -17.65 -26.99 3.44
N GLY A 313 -16.62 -27.11 4.30
CA GLY A 313 -15.27 -27.52 3.91
C GLY A 313 -14.54 -26.49 3.06
N GLN A 314 -14.85 -25.21 3.25
CA GLN A 314 -14.25 -24.10 2.51
C GLN A 314 -12.91 -23.68 3.13
N ASP A 315 -11.88 -23.56 2.30
CA ASP A 315 -10.55 -23.10 2.70
C ASP A 315 -10.48 -21.56 2.64
N LEU A 316 -11.04 -20.91 3.65
CA LEU A 316 -10.95 -19.45 3.81
C LEU A 316 -9.60 -19.10 4.44
N HIS A 317 -8.92 -18.07 3.95
CA HIS A 317 -7.63 -17.62 4.48
C HIS A 317 -7.77 -16.34 5.31
N SER A 318 -8.66 -15.43 4.90
CA SER A 318 -8.98 -14.25 5.70
C SER A 318 -10.38 -13.74 5.41
N ILE A 319 -10.94 -13.03 6.40
CA ILE A 319 -12.10 -12.17 6.25
C ILE A 319 -11.84 -10.83 6.94
N MET A 320 -12.22 -9.74 6.28
CA MET A 320 -12.25 -8.40 6.88
C MET A 320 -13.57 -7.71 6.54
N ILE A 321 -14.22 -7.14 7.55
CA ILE A 321 -15.50 -6.44 7.44
C ILE A 321 -15.29 -5.00 7.85
N VAL A 322 -15.45 -4.09 6.89
CA VAL A 322 -15.46 -2.65 7.11
C VAL A 322 -16.90 -2.17 7.15
N LYS A 323 -17.26 -1.39 8.17
CA LYS A 323 -18.57 -0.77 8.33
C LYS A 323 -18.37 0.67 8.77
N ASP A 324 -19.02 1.60 8.09
CA ASP A 324 -18.94 3.04 8.42
C ASP A 324 -17.50 3.58 8.49
N GLY A 325 -16.63 3.08 7.60
CA GLY A 325 -15.24 3.50 7.48
C GLY A 325 -14.25 2.82 8.43
N ALA A 326 -14.71 1.94 9.34
CA ALA A 326 -13.86 1.23 10.29
C ALA A 326 -13.95 -0.29 10.14
N VAL A 327 -12.84 -0.98 10.43
CA VAL A 327 -12.81 -2.45 10.54
C VAL A 327 -13.57 -2.83 11.80
N VAL A 328 -14.68 -3.55 11.65
CA VAL A 328 -15.54 -4.03 12.75
C VAL A 328 -15.38 -5.53 13.01
N TYR A 329 -14.72 -6.24 12.11
CA TYR A 329 -14.34 -7.64 12.31
C TYR A 329 -13.22 -8.00 11.33
N GLU A 330 -12.21 -8.71 11.80
CA GLU A 330 -11.14 -9.28 10.98
C GLU A 330 -10.70 -10.60 11.59
N ASN A 331 -10.40 -11.59 10.75
CA ASN A 331 -9.85 -12.86 11.18
C ASN A 331 -8.98 -13.46 10.07
N TRP A 332 -7.89 -14.12 10.46
CA TRP A 332 -6.98 -14.86 9.59
C TRP A 332 -6.96 -16.32 10.01
N MET A 333 -6.98 -17.23 9.04
CA MET A 333 -7.06 -18.67 9.24
C MET A 333 -6.33 -19.40 8.13
N SER A 334 -6.15 -20.72 8.27
CA SER A 334 -5.40 -21.54 7.30
C SER A 334 -4.01 -20.93 7.05
N GLU A 335 -3.61 -20.72 5.80
CA GLU A 335 -2.37 -20.07 5.39
C GLU A 335 -2.41 -18.53 5.40
N GLY A 336 -3.51 -17.91 5.82
CA GLY A 336 -3.66 -16.46 5.86
C GLY A 336 -2.89 -15.78 7.00
N SER A 337 -2.35 -14.60 6.72
CA SER A 337 -1.67 -13.73 7.69
C SER A 337 -1.98 -12.25 7.39
N ALA A 338 -1.93 -11.40 8.42
CA ALA A 338 -2.22 -9.96 8.29
C ALA A 338 -1.20 -9.24 7.40
N ASP A 339 0.06 -9.66 7.46
CA ASP A 339 1.18 -8.99 6.80
C ASP A 339 1.70 -9.71 5.55
N GLU A 340 1.10 -10.83 5.16
CA GLU A 340 1.49 -11.59 3.97
C GLU A 340 0.57 -11.26 2.78
N PRO A 341 1.13 -10.87 1.62
CA PRO A 341 0.35 -10.69 0.41
C PRO A 341 -0.26 -11.99 -0.11
N HIS A 342 -1.50 -11.92 -0.58
CA HIS A 342 -2.21 -13.04 -1.20
C HIS A 342 -2.37 -12.82 -2.71
N ILE A 343 -2.31 -13.89 -3.51
CA ILE A 343 -2.61 -13.80 -4.94
C ILE A 343 -4.08 -13.40 -5.15
N LEU A 344 -4.32 -12.36 -5.93
CA LEU A 344 -5.64 -11.77 -6.11
C LEU A 344 -6.45 -12.39 -7.27
N ASN A 345 -5.78 -13.14 -8.14
CA ASN A 345 -6.37 -13.64 -9.38
C ASN A 345 -7.12 -12.49 -10.11
N SER A 346 -8.38 -12.69 -10.47
CA SER A 346 -9.15 -11.71 -11.24
C SER A 346 -9.54 -10.43 -10.52
N VAL A 347 -9.36 -10.30 -9.18
CA VAL A 347 -9.50 -8.99 -8.51
C VAL A 347 -8.55 -7.95 -9.13
N SER A 348 -7.40 -8.38 -9.67
CA SER A 348 -6.44 -7.56 -10.42
C SER A 348 -7.08 -6.73 -11.55
N LYS A 349 -8.16 -7.25 -12.17
CA LYS A 349 -8.87 -6.56 -13.26
C LYS A 349 -9.48 -5.24 -12.81
N THR A 350 -9.98 -5.18 -11.57
CA THR A 350 -10.56 -3.95 -11.02
C THR A 350 -9.49 -2.88 -10.83
N PHE A 351 -8.25 -3.24 -10.47
CA PHE A 351 -7.11 -2.30 -10.44
C PHE A 351 -6.75 -1.80 -11.84
N THR A 352 -6.73 -2.69 -12.84
CA THR A 352 -6.53 -2.30 -14.25
C THR A 352 -7.62 -1.34 -14.73
N SER A 353 -8.88 -1.56 -14.34
CA SER A 353 -9.98 -0.63 -14.63
C SER A 353 -9.77 0.75 -14.00
N MET A 354 -9.26 0.83 -12.76
CA MET A 354 -8.91 2.14 -12.17
C MET A 354 -7.81 2.85 -12.97
N ALA A 355 -6.80 2.12 -13.47
CA ALA A 355 -5.76 2.71 -14.31
C ALA A 355 -6.33 3.27 -15.62
N VAL A 356 -7.23 2.53 -16.26
CA VAL A 356 -7.91 3.00 -17.49
C VAL A 356 -8.74 4.25 -17.20
N GLY A 357 -9.49 4.27 -16.09
CA GLY A 357 -10.27 5.46 -15.68
C GLY A 357 -9.41 6.68 -15.40
N LEU A 358 -8.26 6.49 -14.75
CA LEU A 358 -7.28 7.54 -14.52
C LEU A 358 -6.70 8.06 -15.84
N ALA A 359 -6.28 7.17 -16.74
CA ALA A 359 -5.74 7.56 -18.04
C ALA A 359 -6.77 8.33 -18.89
N ILE A 360 -8.04 7.94 -18.83
CA ILE A 360 -9.14 8.68 -19.47
C ILE A 360 -9.31 10.07 -18.85
N SER A 361 -9.28 10.19 -17.53
CA SER A 361 -9.40 11.49 -16.85
C SER A 361 -8.22 12.42 -17.11
N GLU A 362 -7.04 11.86 -17.40
CA GLU A 362 -5.84 12.58 -17.81
C GLU A 362 -5.83 12.91 -19.31
N GLY A 363 -6.84 12.46 -20.07
CA GLY A 363 -6.96 12.69 -21.51
C GLY A 363 -5.97 11.87 -22.36
N LEU A 364 -5.39 10.81 -21.79
CA LEU A 364 -4.42 9.94 -22.45
C LEU A 364 -5.05 8.76 -23.21
N LEU A 365 -6.29 8.41 -22.85
CA LEU A 365 -7.05 7.31 -23.43
C LEU A 365 -8.52 7.70 -23.53
N SER A 366 -9.25 7.08 -24.45
CA SER A 366 -10.71 7.21 -24.60
C SER A 366 -11.37 5.85 -24.59
N LEU A 367 -12.65 5.81 -24.18
CA LEU A 367 -13.47 4.60 -24.30
C LEU A 367 -13.63 4.12 -25.75
N ASP A 368 -13.54 5.04 -26.71
CA ASP A 368 -13.72 4.77 -28.14
C ASP A 368 -12.41 4.46 -28.87
N ASP A 369 -11.26 4.53 -28.19
CA ASP A 369 -9.97 4.21 -28.80
C ASP A 369 -9.95 2.77 -29.29
N LYS A 370 -9.51 2.60 -30.54
CA LYS A 370 -9.54 1.31 -31.22
C LYS A 370 -8.27 0.52 -30.98
N LEU A 371 -8.45 -0.76 -30.69
CA LEU A 371 -7.37 -1.71 -30.48
C LEU A 371 -6.37 -1.76 -31.65
N VAL A 372 -6.88 -1.80 -32.88
CA VAL A 372 -6.05 -1.90 -34.09
C VAL A 372 -5.25 -0.63 -34.38
N ASP A 373 -5.76 0.53 -33.97
CA ASP A 373 -5.08 1.82 -34.17
C ASP A 373 -3.95 1.99 -33.13
N MET A 374 -4.16 1.46 -31.92
CA MET A 374 -3.15 1.47 -30.88
C MET A 374 -2.05 0.44 -31.13
N PHE A 375 -2.33 -0.70 -31.76
CA PHE A 375 -1.34 -1.76 -31.99
C PHE A 375 -1.36 -2.30 -33.44
N PRO A 376 -1.13 -1.45 -34.45
CA PRO A 376 -1.11 -1.88 -35.85
C PRO A 376 -0.04 -2.95 -36.13
N GLU A 377 1.06 -2.92 -35.38
CA GLU A 377 2.16 -3.89 -35.48
C GLU A 377 1.79 -5.33 -35.08
N HIS A 378 0.69 -5.50 -34.34
CA HIS A 378 0.21 -6.80 -33.88
C HIS A 378 -0.99 -7.32 -34.68
N CYS A 379 -1.51 -6.53 -35.63
CA CYS A 379 -2.64 -6.91 -36.44
C CYS A 379 -2.30 -8.07 -37.40
N PRO A 380 -3.18 -9.07 -37.56
CA PRO A 380 -3.02 -10.08 -38.60
C PRO A 380 -3.09 -9.45 -39.99
N GLU A 381 -2.52 -10.09 -41.01
CA GLU A 381 -2.47 -9.55 -42.39
C GLU A 381 -3.85 -9.17 -42.95
N ASN A 382 -4.89 -9.94 -42.60
CA ASN A 382 -6.27 -9.71 -43.02
C ASN A 382 -7.19 -9.63 -41.79
N PRO A 383 -7.22 -8.50 -41.07
CA PRO A 383 -8.04 -8.36 -39.87
C PRO A 383 -9.53 -8.39 -40.23
N SER A 384 -10.30 -9.14 -39.45
CA SER A 384 -11.76 -9.18 -39.60
C SER A 384 -12.39 -7.80 -39.36
N ASP A 385 -13.56 -7.54 -39.94
CA ASP A 385 -14.27 -6.28 -39.70
C ASP A 385 -14.67 -6.12 -38.22
N ASN A 386 -14.91 -7.21 -37.50
CA ASN A 386 -15.17 -7.16 -36.06
C ASN A 386 -13.93 -6.69 -35.28
N LEU A 387 -12.74 -7.23 -35.58
CA LEU A 387 -11.49 -6.82 -34.92
C LEU A 387 -11.20 -5.32 -35.10
N LYS A 388 -11.46 -4.78 -36.30
CA LYS A 388 -11.26 -3.35 -36.60
C LYS A 388 -12.14 -2.39 -35.80
N GLU A 389 -13.22 -2.90 -35.20
CA GLU A 389 -14.18 -2.11 -34.42
C GLU A 389 -14.01 -2.29 -32.90
N VAL A 390 -13.06 -3.10 -32.43
CA VAL A 390 -12.85 -3.33 -30.99
C VAL A 390 -12.33 -2.06 -30.32
N THR A 391 -13.04 -1.60 -29.30
CA THR A 391 -12.68 -0.42 -28.51
C THR A 391 -12.21 -0.76 -27.09
N VAL A 392 -11.62 0.23 -26.40
CA VAL A 392 -11.35 0.17 -24.95
C VAL A 392 -12.62 -0.19 -24.15
N LYS A 393 -13.76 0.39 -24.50
CA LYS A 393 -15.05 0.08 -23.86
C LYS A 393 -15.39 -1.41 -23.97
N ASP A 394 -15.24 -1.99 -25.15
CA ASP A 394 -15.56 -3.40 -25.38
C ASP A 394 -14.67 -4.35 -24.57
N LEU A 395 -13.40 -3.99 -24.37
CA LEU A 395 -12.49 -4.73 -23.50
C LEU A 395 -12.91 -4.61 -22.03
N LEU A 396 -13.27 -3.40 -21.57
CA LEU A 396 -13.71 -3.14 -20.20
C LEU A 396 -15.02 -3.87 -19.86
N THR A 397 -15.94 -4.01 -20.82
CA THR A 397 -17.22 -4.70 -20.64
C THR A 397 -17.17 -6.18 -20.98
N MET A 398 -16.01 -6.73 -21.36
CA MET A 398 -15.85 -8.12 -21.78
C MET A 398 -16.72 -8.49 -22.98
N THR A 399 -16.90 -7.56 -23.92
CA THR A 399 -17.73 -7.70 -25.12
C THR A 399 -16.95 -7.51 -26.42
N CYS A 400 -15.66 -7.83 -26.42
CA CYS A 400 -14.74 -7.58 -27.54
C CYS A 400 -15.01 -8.37 -28.82
N GLY A 401 -15.99 -9.28 -28.87
CA GLY A 401 -16.34 -10.05 -30.07
C GLY A 401 -15.76 -11.48 -30.12
N HIS A 402 -14.94 -11.84 -29.14
CA HIS A 402 -14.53 -13.23 -28.90
C HIS A 402 -15.68 -14.08 -28.33
N SER A 403 -15.78 -15.33 -28.77
CA SER A 403 -16.68 -16.33 -28.18
C SER A 403 -16.03 -17.16 -27.06
N THR A 404 -14.70 -17.16 -26.97
CA THR A 404 -13.93 -17.89 -25.95
C THR A 404 -12.72 -17.08 -25.49
N ASP A 405 -12.27 -17.30 -24.25
CA ASP A 405 -11.09 -16.64 -23.66
C ASP A 405 -9.78 -17.28 -24.18
N PRO A 406 -8.91 -16.54 -24.90
CA PRO A 406 -7.63 -17.05 -25.40
C PRO A 406 -6.51 -17.08 -24.36
N THR A 407 -6.76 -16.73 -23.08
CA THR A 407 -5.72 -16.66 -22.03
C THR A 407 -4.89 -17.94 -21.88
N TYR A 408 -5.42 -19.12 -22.20
CA TYR A 408 -4.62 -20.36 -22.15
C TYR A 408 -3.46 -20.34 -23.16
N ALA A 409 -3.65 -19.75 -24.34
CA ALA A 409 -2.63 -19.70 -25.39
C ALA A 409 -1.38 -18.94 -24.94
N SER A 410 -1.55 -17.87 -24.15
CA SER A 410 -0.43 -17.07 -23.63
C SER A 410 0.41 -17.81 -22.58
N ARG A 411 -0.17 -18.83 -21.92
CA ARG A 411 0.55 -19.68 -20.96
C ARG A 411 1.39 -20.76 -21.63
N THR A 412 1.04 -21.14 -22.86
CA THR A 412 1.71 -22.22 -23.61
C THR A 412 2.62 -21.72 -24.71
N ASN A 413 2.47 -20.47 -25.14
CA ASN A 413 3.27 -19.86 -26.20
C ASN A 413 3.89 -18.55 -25.69
N THR A 414 5.17 -18.59 -25.37
CA THR A 414 5.95 -17.44 -24.87
C THR A 414 6.79 -16.76 -25.94
N GLU A 415 6.79 -17.29 -27.18
CA GLU A 415 7.57 -16.75 -28.30
C GLU A 415 6.78 -15.74 -29.13
N VAL A 416 5.45 -15.78 -29.03
CA VAL A 416 4.55 -14.85 -29.72
C VAL A 416 4.03 -13.81 -28.75
N SER A 417 3.97 -12.55 -29.19
CA SER A 417 3.40 -11.49 -28.37
C SER A 417 1.96 -11.82 -27.97
N TRP A 418 1.64 -11.59 -26.70
CA TRP A 418 0.31 -11.84 -26.14
C TRP A 418 -0.76 -10.95 -26.76
N ILE A 419 -0.43 -9.72 -27.17
CA ILE A 419 -1.34 -8.82 -27.91
C ILE A 419 -1.66 -9.44 -29.28
N ARG A 420 -0.65 -9.97 -29.96
CA ARG A 420 -0.83 -10.67 -31.24
C ARG A 420 -1.65 -11.95 -31.07
N LEU A 421 -1.38 -12.75 -30.04
CA LEU A 421 -2.20 -13.93 -29.71
C LEU A 421 -3.67 -13.56 -29.48
N PHE A 422 -3.93 -12.43 -28.82
CA PHE A 422 -5.29 -11.91 -28.65
C PHE A 422 -5.92 -11.51 -29.98
N MET A 423 -5.20 -10.77 -30.84
CA MET A 423 -5.71 -10.29 -32.13
C MET A 423 -5.88 -11.40 -33.19
N GLU A 424 -5.11 -12.48 -33.11
CA GLU A 424 -5.22 -13.64 -34.00
C GLU A 424 -6.35 -14.61 -33.58
N HIS A 425 -6.85 -14.49 -32.34
CA HIS A 425 -7.99 -15.28 -31.89
C HIS A 425 -9.29 -14.86 -32.61
N PRO A 426 -10.21 -15.77 -32.95
CA PRO A 426 -11.36 -15.42 -33.80
C PRO A 426 -12.38 -14.45 -33.16
N PHE A 427 -12.55 -13.28 -33.78
CA PHE A 427 -13.60 -12.29 -33.48
C PHE A 427 -14.91 -12.63 -34.21
N THR A 428 -15.63 -13.62 -33.70
CA THR A 428 -16.84 -14.19 -34.33
C THR A 428 -18.08 -13.30 -34.20
N HIS A 429 -18.08 -12.34 -33.29
CA HIS A 429 -19.22 -11.46 -33.02
C HIS A 429 -18.83 -9.98 -33.15
N LYS A 430 -19.83 -9.14 -33.43
CA LYS A 430 -19.64 -7.69 -33.41
C LYS A 430 -19.27 -7.24 -31.98
N PRO A 431 -18.28 -6.37 -31.79
CA PRO A 431 -18.00 -5.79 -30.48
C PRO A 431 -19.24 -5.15 -29.86
N GLY A 432 -19.40 -5.31 -28.55
CA GLY A 432 -20.54 -4.83 -27.78
C GLY A 432 -21.77 -5.76 -27.76
N THR A 433 -21.78 -6.88 -28.52
CA THR A 433 -23.00 -7.72 -28.64
C THR A 433 -22.99 -9.02 -27.85
N LEU A 434 -21.81 -9.59 -27.53
CA LEU A 434 -21.68 -10.85 -26.80
C LEU A 434 -20.73 -10.70 -25.62
N TYR A 435 -21.17 -11.06 -24.41
CA TYR A 435 -20.30 -11.14 -23.24
C TYR A 435 -19.45 -12.42 -23.28
N CYS A 436 -18.14 -12.26 -23.14
CA CYS A 436 -17.17 -13.33 -22.97
C CYS A 436 -16.09 -12.88 -21.98
N TYR A 437 -16.10 -13.43 -20.77
CA TYR A 437 -15.13 -13.09 -19.74
C TYR A 437 -13.71 -13.44 -20.20
N ASN A 438 -12.85 -12.42 -20.37
CA ASN A 438 -11.61 -12.56 -21.12
C ASN A 438 -10.42 -11.92 -20.37
N SER A 439 -9.52 -12.76 -19.83
CA SER A 439 -8.39 -12.23 -19.06
C SER A 439 -7.29 -11.64 -19.93
N LEU A 440 -7.08 -12.17 -21.14
CA LEU A 440 -6.11 -11.62 -22.09
C LEU A 440 -6.58 -10.27 -22.67
N GLY A 441 -7.89 -10.04 -22.74
CA GLY A 441 -8.48 -8.73 -23.05
C GLY A 441 -8.15 -7.68 -21.97
N THR A 442 -8.15 -8.07 -20.69
CA THR A 442 -7.67 -7.17 -19.63
C THR A 442 -6.16 -6.92 -19.72
N TYR A 443 -5.37 -7.93 -20.12
CA TYR A 443 -3.95 -7.72 -20.41
C TYR A 443 -3.74 -6.69 -21.53
N VAL A 444 -4.56 -6.71 -22.57
CA VAL A 444 -4.53 -5.69 -23.63
C VAL A 444 -4.84 -4.29 -23.07
N LEU A 445 -5.79 -4.15 -22.14
CA LEU A 445 -6.01 -2.86 -21.44
C LEU A 445 -4.77 -2.40 -20.67
N SER A 446 -4.06 -3.32 -19.99
CA SER A 446 -2.79 -3.02 -19.33
C SER A 446 -1.75 -2.50 -20.33
N ALA A 447 -1.60 -3.18 -21.48
CA ALA A 447 -0.71 -2.75 -22.56
C ALA A 447 -1.10 -1.39 -23.14
N MET A 448 -2.40 -1.09 -23.29
CA MET A 448 -2.89 0.20 -23.75
C MET A 448 -2.48 1.33 -22.81
N VAL A 449 -2.70 1.14 -21.50
CA VAL A 449 -2.27 2.11 -20.47
C VAL A 449 -0.75 2.30 -20.54
N GLN A 450 0.02 1.22 -20.63
CA GLN A 450 1.48 1.32 -20.75
C GLN A 450 1.92 2.05 -22.02
N LYS A 451 1.24 1.84 -23.16
CA LYS A 451 1.57 2.53 -24.42
C LYS A 451 1.34 4.04 -24.36
N VAL A 452 0.26 4.49 -23.71
CA VAL A 452 -0.06 5.93 -23.63
C VAL A 452 0.69 6.66 -22.52
N THR A 453 1.26 5.93 -21.56
CA THR A 453 1.96 6.52 -20.39
C THR A 453 3.47 6.29 -20.38
N ASP A 454 3.97 5.36 -21.19
CA ASP A 454 5.35 4.84 -21.16
C ASP A 454 5.75 4.29 -19.77
N GLN A 455 4.76 3.82 -19.00
CA GLN A 455 4.93 3.29 -17.65
C GLN A 455 4.28 1.92 -17.54
N LYS A 456 4.91 0.99 -16.82
CA LYS A 456 4.23 -0.25 -16.45
C LYS A 456 2.97 0.08 -15.64
N LEU A 457 1.95 -0.77 -15.72
CA LEU A 457 0.68 -0.54 -15.04
C LEU A 457 0.84 -0.31 -13.53
N VAL A 458 1.73 -1.08 -12.88
CA VAL A 458 2.04 -0.91 -11.45
C VAL A 458 2.70 0.43 -11.17
N ASP A 459 3.64 0.87 -12.01
CA ASP A 459 4.37 2.14 -11.86
C ASP A 459 3.43 3.33 -12.07
N TYR A 460 2.52 3.23 -13.03
CA TYR A 460 1.49 4.24 -13.29
C TYR A 460 0.51 4.39 -12.12
N LEU A 461 0.07 3.26 -11.54
CA LEU A 461 -0.86 3.23 -10.42
C LEU A 461 -0.21 3.55 -9.07
N PHE A 462 1.10 3.36 -8.91
CA PHE A 462 1.75 3.56 -7.61
C PHE A 462 1.54 4.95 -7.02
N PRO A 463 1.88 6.06 -7.70
CA PRO A 463 1.66 7.40 -7.16
C PRO A 463 0.16 7.80 -7.13
N ARG A 464 -0.68 7.19 -7.98
CA ARG A 464 -2.07 7.61 -8.20
C ARG A 464 -3.11 6.86 -7.37
N LEU A 465 -2.82 5.62 -7.00
CA LEU A 465 -3.75 4.72 -6.34
C LEU A 465 -3.11 4.06 -5.11
N PHE A 466 -1.98 3.38 -5.29
CA PHE A 466 -1.39 2.60 -4.19
C PHE A 466 -0.89 3.49 -3.04
N ARG A 467 -0.09 4.52 -3.32
CA ARG A 467 0.39 5.46 -2.30
C ARG A 467 -0.75 6.23 -1.60
N PRO A 468 -1.75 6.81 -2.28
CA PRO A 468 -2.89 7.44 -1.61
C PRO A 468 -3.59 6.51 -0.60
N LEU A 469 -3.75 5.23 -0.96
CA LEU A 469 -4.34 4.19 -0.11
C LEU A 469 -3.37 3.63 0.96
N GLY A 470 -2.08 4.00 0.92
CA GLY A 470 -1.04 3.44 1.78
C GLY A 470 -0.79 1.95 1.50
N ILE A 471 -0.89 1.54 0.25
CA ILE A 471 -0.54 0.20 -0.24
C ILE A 471 0.91 0.28 -0.72
N ASN A 472 1.78 -0.53 -0.13
CA ASN A 472 3.20 -0.64 -0.47
C ASN A 472 3.54 -2.08 -0.88
N ASN A 473 4.79 -2.34 -1.28
CA ASN A 473 5.27 -3.69 -1.64
C ASN A 473 4.43 -4.41 -2.70
N VAL A 474 3.91 -3.66 -3.67
CA VAL A 474 3.04 -4.19 -4.72
C VAL A 474 3.85 -5.05 -5.69
N SER A 475 3.47 -6.32 -5.83
CA SER A 475 4.03 -7.21 -6.84
C SER A 475 2.96 -7.58 -7.86
N TRP A 476 3.28 -7.44 -9.14
CA TRP A 476 2.38 -7.75 -10.25
C TRP A 476 3.12 -8.48 -11.36
N ALA A 477 2.73 -9.73 -11.62
CA ALA A 477 3.34 -10.56 -12.66
C ALA A 477 3.37 -9.84 -14.02
N GLU A 478 4.44 -10.09 -14.78
CA GLU A 478 4.72 -9.49 -16.09
C GLU A 478 4.68 -10.54 -17.20
N SER A 479 4.31 -10.11 -18.40
CA SER A 479 4.48 -10.91 -19.62
C SER A 479 5.94 -10.87 -20.08
N PRO A 480 6.37 -11.78 -20.99
CA PRO A 480 7.71 -11.76 -21.56
C PRO A 480 8.10 -10.41 -22.21
N GLU A 481 7.13 -9.65 -22.68
CA GLU A 481 7.31 -8.32 -23.27
C GLU A 481 7.43 -7.18 -22.24
N GLY A 482 7.41 -7.49 -20.94
CA GLY A 482 7.56 -6.50 -19.87
C GLY A 482 6.29 -5.69 -19.58
N VAL A 483 5.11 -6.21 -19.95
CA VAL A 483 3.81 -5.61 -19.62
C VAL A 483 3.22 -6.31 -18.40
N ASN A 484 2.73 -5.58 -17.40
CA ASN A 484 2.04 -6.23 -16.28
C ASN A 484 0.79 -6.96 -16.79
N THR A 485 0.57 -8.16 -16.26
CA THR A 485 -0.49 -9.10 -16.68
C THR A 485 -1.90 -8.50 -16.62
N GLY A 486 -2.18 -7.56 -15.70
CA GLY A 486 -3.43 -6.80 -15.59
C GLY A 486 -4.64 -7.62 -15.10
N GLY A 487 -4.93 -8.74 -15.76
CA GLY A 487 -6.08 -9.59 -15.44
C GLY A 487 -5.88 -10.58 -14.31
N TRP A 488 -4.64 -10.78 -13.86
CA TRP A 488 -4.22 -11.69 -12.78
C TRP A 488 -2.88 -11.25 -12.20
N GLY A 489 -2.29 -12.05 -11.30
CA GLY A 489 -0.88 -11.93 -10.93
C GLY A 489 -0.52 -10.77 -9.99
N LEU A 490 -1.50 -10.00 -9.51
CA LEU A 490 -1.32 -9.02 -8.43
C LEU A 490 -1.33 -9.73 -7.07
N PHE A 491 -0.44 -9.32 -6.18
CA PHE A 491 -0.36 -9.78 -4.78
C PHE A 491 -0.51 -8.59 -3.85
N LEU A 492 -1.48 -8.63 -2.93
CA LEU A 492 -1.73 -7.58 -1.92
C LEU A 492 -2.22 -8.20 -0.60
N LYS A 493 -2.13 -7.45 0.50
CA LYS A 493 -2.65 -7.87 1.82
C LYS A 493 -4.18 -7.74 1.85
N THR A 494 -4.82 -8.44 2.79
CA THR A 494 -6.28 -8.35 3.01
C THR A 494 -6.74 -6.92 3.29
N GLU A 495 -5.97 -6.15 4.07
CA GLU A 495 -6.31 -4.76 4.37
C GLU A 495 -6.20 -3.84 3.15
N ASP A 496 -5.29 -4.11 2.22
CA ASP A 496 -5.15 -3.34 0.97
C ASP A 496 -6.39 -3.49 0.09
N LEU A 497 -6.97 -4.70 0.06
CA LEU A 497 -8.26 -4.96 -0.59
C LEU A 497 -9.41 -4.21 0.10
N ALA A 498 -9.38 -4.13 1.43
CA ALA A 498 -10.38 -3.39 2.19
C ALA A 498 -10.30 -1.88 1.94
N LYS A 499 -9.08 -1.33 1.86
CA LYS A 499 -8.83 0.07 1.47
C LYS A 499 -9.35 0.38 0.07
N MET A 500 -9.09 -0.50 -0.91
CA MET A 500 -9.64 -0.40 -2.25
C MET A 500 -11.17 -0.44 -2.23
N GLY A 501 -11.78 -1.39 -1.53
CA GLY A 501 -13.23 -1.48 -1.40
C GLY A 501 -13.86 -0.26 -0.73
N LEU A 502 -13.21 0.28 0.31
CA LEU A 502 -13.66 1.48 1.02
C LEU A 502 -13.55 2.74 0.14
N MET A 503 -12.50 2.85 -0.68
CA MET A 503 -12.37 3.92 -1.68
C MET A 503 -13.49 3.86 -2.72
N ILE A 504 -13.79 2.65 -3.23
CA ILE A 504 -14.88 2.45 -4.18
C ILE A 504 -16.23 2.78 -3.54
N LEU A 505 -16.48 2.32 -2.30
CA LEU A 505 -17.68 2.64 -1.53
C LEU A 505 -17.87 4.16 -1.37
N GLN A 506 -16.76 4.88 -1.18
CA GLN A 506 -16.71 6.35 -1.08
C GLN A 506 -16.58 7.05 -2.44
N LYS A 507 -17.00 6.39 -3.53
CA LYS A 507 -17.05 6.98 -4.89
C LYS A 507 -15.70 7.57 -5.33
N GLY A 508 -14.61 6.87 -5.04
CA GLY A 508 -13.29 7.28 -5.47
C GLY A 508 -12.49 8.05 -4.42
N GLN A 509 -13.07 8.38 -3.26
CA GLN A 509 -12.42 9.14 -2.21
C GLN A 509 -11.76 8.25 -1.15
N PHE A 510 -10.60 8.67 -0.67
CA PHE A 510 -9.94 8.05 0.47
C PHE A 510 -9.17 9.11 1.26
N ASN A 511 -9.35 9.15 2.59
CA ASN A 511 -8.72 10.13 3.49
C ASN A 511 -8.81 11.59 3.01
N GLY A 512 -9.97 11.98 2.44
CA GLY A 512 -10.22 13.34 1.95
C GLY A 512 -9.64 13.67 0.57
N CYS A 513 -8.95 12.72 -0.08
CA CYS A 513 -8.44 12.88 -1.45
C CYS A 513 -9.35 12.15 -2.44
N GLN A 514 -9.63 12.77 -3.60
CA GLN A 514 -10.26 12.08 -4.74
C GLN A 514 -9.17 11.29 -5.49
N VAL A 515 -9.13 9.99 -5.26
CA VAL A 515 -8.10 9.07 -5.80
C VAL A 515 -8.45 8.64 -7.22
N VAL A 516 -9.72 8.26 -7.45
CA VAL A 516 -10.25 7.88 -8.76
C VAL A 516 -11.49 8.73 -9.05
N PRO A 517 -11.74 9.24 -10.27
CA PRO A 517 -12.93 10.04 -10.56
C PRO A 517 -14.25 9.35 -10.15
N ALA A 518 -15.15 10.09 -9.50
CA ALA A 518 -16.42 9.54 -9.00
C ALA A 518 -17.31 8.97 -10.12
N GLU A 519 -17.34 9.62 -11.28
CA GLU A 519 -18.04 9.19 -12.49
C GLU A 519 -17.52 7.87 -13.05
N TRP A 520 -16.21 7.61 -12.91
CA TRP A 520 -15.62 6.34 -13.28
C TRP A 520 -16.09 5.23 -12.35
N ILE A 521 -16.09 5.48 -11.03
CA ILE A 521 -16.58 4.51 -10.05
C ILE A 521 -18.06 4.19 -10.26
N GLU A 522 -18.89 5.18 -10.57
CA GLU A 522 -20.30 4.98 -10.89
C GLU A 522 -20.49 4.12 -12.15
N SER A 523 -19.74 4.41 -13.21
CA SER A 523 -19.80 3.65 -14.46
C SER A 523 -19.29 2.22 -14.28
N ALA A 524 -18.14 2.05 -13.62
CA ALA A 524 -17.52 0.76 -13.37
C ALA A 524 -18.36 -0.13 -12.45
N SER A 525 -19.00 0.45 -11.43
CA SER A 525 -19.80 -0.31 -10.49
C SER A 525 -21.23 -0.59 -10.97
N SER A 526 -21.68 -0.02 -12.11
CA SER A 526 -23.05 -0.20 -12.63
C SER A 526 -23.15 -1.37 -13.64
N ALA A 527 -24.37 -1.88 -13.85
CA ALA A 527 -24.60 -2.94 -14.85
C ALA A 527 -24.53 -2.34 -16.27
N GLN A 528 -23.38 -2.49 -16.95
CA GLN A 528 -23.21 -2.05 -18.34
C GLN A 528 -23.71 -3.10 -19.33
N VAL A 529 -23.48 -4.38 -19.01
CA VAL A 529 -23.88 -5.52 -19.85
C VAL A 529 -24.43 -6.66 -18.98
N PRO A 530 -25.35 -7.49 -19.51
CA PRO A 530 -25.64 -8.80 -18.92
C PRO A 530 -24.38 -9.68 -18.94
N CYS A 531 -24.24 -10.56 -17.95
CA CYS A 531 -23.10 -11.46 -17.85
C CYS A 531 -23.53 -12.87 -17.41
N VAL A 532 -22.59 -13.81 -17.54
CA VAL A 532 -22.68 -15.19 -17.09
C VAL A 532 -21.42 -15.57 -16.29
N PRO A 533 -21.44 -16.65 -15.50
CA PRO A 533 -20.25 -17.11 -14.79
C PRO A 533 -19.03 -17.25 -15.71
N ALA A 534 -17.83 -16.98 -15.17
CA ALA A 534 -16.59 -17.17 -15.90
C ALA A 534 -16.47 -18.61 -16.43
N GLY A 535 -16.03 -18.77 -17.68
CA GLY A 535 -15.90 -20.07 -18.34
C GLY A 535 -17.19 -20.63 -18.94
N MET A 536 -18.35 -19.99 -18.75
CA MET A 536 -19.58 -20.33 -19.47
C MET A 536 -19.76 -19.47 -20.74
N ASN A 537 -20.34 -20.05 -21.79
CA ASN A 537 -20.73 -19.31 -22.99
C ASN A 537 -22.08 -18.61 -22.74
N SER A 538 -22.19 -17.35 -23.16
CA SER A 538 -23.43 -16.58 -23.16
C SER A 538 -24.54 -17.22 -23.99
N ASP A 539 -24.23 -18.08 -24.97
CA ASP A 539 -25.22 -18.87 -25.72
C ASP A 539 -25.98 -19.86 -24.84
N ASP A 540 -25.42 -20.23 -23.67
CA ASP A 540 -26.09 -21.08 -22.67
C ASP A 540 -26.92 -20.27 -21.65
N ALA A 541 -26.99 -18.95 -21.76
CA ALA A 541 -27.63 -18.06 -20.79
C ALA A 541 -29.13 -18.35 -20.56
N ASP A 542 -29.83 -18.89 -21.55
CA ASP A 542 -31.24 -19.28 -21.43
C ASP A 542 -31.46 -20.36 -20.36
N LYS A 543 -30.48 -21.22 -20.12
CA LYS A 543 -30.51 -22.24 -19.05
C LYS A 543 -30.42 -21.61 -17.65
N LEU A 544 -29.83 -20.41 -17.56
CA LEU A 544 -29.52 -19.72 -16.30
C LEU A 544 -30.61 -18.76 -15.82
N ARG A 545 -31.59 -18.41 -16.67
CA ARG A 545 -32.71 -17.50 -16.33
C ARG A 545 -33.50 -17.94 -15.08
N LYS A 546 -33.59 -19.25 -14.81
CA LYS A 546 -34.34 -19.80 -13.68
C LYS A 546 -33.68 -19.53 -12.31
N VAL A 547 -32.36 -19.29 -12.28
CA VAL A 547 -31.59 -19.05 -11.05
C VAL A 547 -31.09 -17.61 -10.93
N ALA A 548 -31.47 -16.73 -11.86
CA ALA A 548 -31.02 -15.33 -11.91
C ALA A 548 -31.27 -14.57 -10.60
N LYS A 549 -32.38 -14.81 -9.89
CA LYS A 549 -32.67 -14.14 -8.62
C LYS A 549 -31.77 -14.57 -7.46
N THR A 550 -31.15 -15.74 -7.56
CA THR A 550 -30.34 -16.33 -6.49
C THR A 550 -28.85 -16.40 -6.83
N SER A 551 -28.45 -15.90 -8.01
CA SER A 551 -27.07 -15.96 -8.48
C SER A 551 -26.46 -14.57 -8.60
N ASP A 552 -25.34 -14.34 -7.94
CA ASP A 552 -24.57 -13.09 -8.07
C ASP A 552 -23.90 -12.95 -9.46
N TRP A 553 -23.68 -14.06 -10.17
CA TRP A 553 -23.09 -14.08 -11.51
C TRP A 553 -24.00 -13.56 -12.61
N LEU A 554 -25.29 -13.37 -12.33
CA LEU A 554 -26.31 -12.99 -13.32
C LEU A 554 -26.88 -11.58 -13.07
N GLN A 555 -26.18 -10.76 -12.27
CA GLN A 555 -26.62 -9.42 -11.89
C GLN A 555 -26.08 -8.32 -12.81
N GLY A 556 -25.21 -8.68 -13.77
CA GLY A 556 -24.57 -7.75 -14.71
C GLY A 556 -23.09 -7.49 -14.41
N TYR A 557 -22.43 -6.84 -15.37
CA TYR A 557 -21.01 -6.51 -15.32
C TYR A 557 -20.78 -5.07 -15.81
N GLY A 558 -19.86 -4.35 -15.19
CA GLY A 558 -19.46 -2.99 -15.56
C GLY A 558 -17.96 -2.82 -15.34
N TYR A 559 -17.28 -2.08 -16.20
CA TYR A 559 -15.83 -1.88 -16.29
C TYR A 559 -14.97 -2.67 -15.28
N GLN A 560 -14.84 -3.97 -15.52
CA GLN A 560 -14.05 -4.92 -14.73
C GLN A 560 -14.53 -5.20 -13.29
N MET A 561 -15.82 -5.06 -13.03
CA MET A 561 -16.51 -5.31 -11.75
C MET A 561 -17.83 -6.05 -11.98
N TRP A 562 -18.13 -6.98 -11.08
CA TRP A 562 -19.37 -7.75 -11.12
C TRP A 562 -20.44 -7.05 -10.29
N ARG A 563 -21.66 -6.96 -10.79
CA ARG A 563 -22.82 -6.69 -9.93
C ARG A 563 -23.11 -7.92 -9.07
N SER A 564 -23.76 -7.68 -7.94
CA SER A 564 -24.17 -8.70 -6.99
C SER A 564 -25.61 -8.45 -6.56
N ARG A 565 -26.19 -9.41 -5.83
CA ARG A 565 -27.51 -9.24 -5.19
C ARG A 565 -27.48 -8.07 -4.21
N TYR A 566 -28.66 -7.64 -3.75
CA TYR A 566 -28.80 -6.55 -2.77
C TYR A 566 -28.14 -5.24 -3.23
N ASN A 567 -28.29 -4.91 -4.53
CA ASN A 567 -27.74 -3.70 -5.14
C ASN A 567 -26.23 -3.51 -4.87
N SER A 568 -25.52 -4.60 -4.65
CA SER A 568 -24.10 -4.63 -4.33
C SER A 568 -23.28 -4.88 -5.59
N PHE A 569 -21.97 -4.77 -5.47
CA PHE A 569 -21.04 -5.08 -6.54
C PHE A 569 -19.71 -5.54 -5.96
N ARG A 570 -18.87 -6.17 -6.77
CA ARG A 570 -17.63 -6.78 -6.30
C ARG A 570 -16.50 -6.83 -7.33
N ALA A 571 -15.28 -6.74 -6.81
CA ALA A 571 -14.12 -7.35 -7.47
C ALA A 571 -14.11 -8.84 -7.11
N ASP A 572 -13.81 -9.69 -8.10
CA ASP A 572 -14.00 -11.14 -7.99
C ASP A 572 -12.80 -11.87 -8.60
N GLY A 573 -12.11 -12.64 -7.77
CA GLY A 573 -10.93 -13.42 -8.09
C GLY A 573 -11.19 -14.90 -7.92
N ALA A 574 -10.68 -15.70 -8.86
CA ALA A 574 -10.74 -17.16 -8.79
C ALA A 574 -10.34 -17.67 -7.40
N ASN A 575 -11.02 -18.73 -6.97
CA ASN A 575 -10.88 -19.37 -5.67
C ASN A 575 -11.38 -18.55 -4.47
N GLY A 576 -12.24 -17.53 -4.66
CA GLY A 576 -12.92 -16.84 -3.57
C GLY A 576 -12.25 -15.56 -3.05
N GLN A 577 -11.49 -14.86 -3.91
CA GLN A 577 -10.92 -13.56 -3.53
C GLN A 577 -11.97 -12.49 -3.83
N TYR A 578 -12.47 -11.82 -2.80
CA TYR A 578 -13.54 -10.83 -2.97
C TYR A 578 -13.20 -9.48 -2.37
N ILE A 579 -13.60 -8.44 -3.09
CA ILE A 579 -13.91 -7.12 -2.51
C ILE A 579 -15.39 -6.90 -2.76
N LEU A 580 -16.24 -7.20 -1.78
CA LEU A 580 -17.69 -7.05 -1.89
C LEU A 580 -18.13 -5.74 -1.26
N VAL A 581 -18.62 -4.81 -2.08
CA VAL A 581 -19.08 -3.48 -1.64
C VAL A 581 -20.60 -3.46 -1.58
N ILE A 582 -21.13 -3.00 -0.45
CA ILE A 582 -22.56 -3.03 -0.12
C ILE A 582 -23.01 -1.60 0.24
N PRO A 583 -23.33 -0.75 -0.76
CA PRO A 583 -23.59 0.67 -0.52
C PRO A 583 -24.73 0.94 0.45
N GLU A 584 -25.84 0.20 0.35
CA GLU A 584 -27.01 0.36 1.24
C GLU A 584 -26.70 0.08 2.71
N LYS A 585 -25.60 -0.63 2.98
CA LYS A 585 -25.12 -0.93 4.32
C LYS A 585 -23.91 -0.11 4.71
N ASN A 586 -23.39 0.75 3.83
CA ASN A 586 -22.13 1.46 4.02
C ASN A 586 -21.01 0.52 4.50
N ALA A 587 -20.86 -0.61 3.78
CA ALA A 587 -20.00 -1.71 4.20
C ALA A 587 -19.20 -2.33 3.06
N VAL A 588 -18.07 -2.91 3.42
CA VAL A 588 -17.20 -3.71 2.55
C VAL A 588 -16.89 -5.03 3.26
N VAL A 589 -17.03 -6.15 2.55
CA VAL A 589 -16.59 -7.47 3.01
C VAL A 589 -15.49 -7.95 2.08
N VAL A 590 -14.33 -8.24 2.64
CA VAL A 590 -13.18 -8.79 1.91
C VAL A 590 -12.94 -10.22 2.35
N THR A 591 -12.64 -11.08 1.39
CA THR A 591 -12.16 -12.45 1.66
C THR A 591 -10.96 -12.78 0.80
N THR A 592 -10.04 -13.57 1.36
CA THR A 592 -9.04 -14.33 0.59
C THR A 592 -9.19 -15.81 0.92
N ALA A 593 -9.00 -16.69 -0.07
CA ALA A 593 -9.40 -18.10 0.06
C ALA A 593 -8.80 -19.03 -1.01
N HIS A 594 -9.03 -20.33 -0.85
CA HIS A 594 -8.92 -21.37 -1.86
C HIS A 594 -10.23 -22.15 -2.04
N ILE A 595 -11.31 -21.48 -2.49
CA ILE A 595 -12.67 -22.04 -2.57
C ILE A 595 -13.12 -22.29 -4.02
N GLN A 596 -13.43 -23.55 -4.36
CA GLN A 596 -13.93 -23.91 -5.69
C GLN A 596 -15.37 -23.42 -5.95
N ASP A 597 -16.31 -23.66 -5.02
CA ASP A 597 -17.70 -23.16 -5.14
C ASP A 597 -17.80 -21.73 -4.61
N MET A 598 -17.41 -20.81 -5.49
CA MET A 598 -17.38 -19.37 -5.26
C MET A 598 -18.78 -18.79 -4.95
N GLN A 599 -19.84 -19.33 -5.55
CA GLN A 599 -21.20 -18.85 -5.31
C GLN A 599 -21.71 -19.28 -3.93
N ALA A 600 -21.34 -20.47 -3.46
CA ALA A 600 -21.65 -20.92 -2.11
C ALA A 600 -21.05 -20.00 -1.04
N GLU A 601 -19.82 -19.54 -1.23
CA GLU A 601 -19.18 -18.57 -0.32
C GLU A 601 -19.98 -17.26 -0.23
N LEU A 602 -20.33 -16.65 -1.37
CA LEU A 602 -21.18 -15.46 -1.39
C LEU A 602 -22.51 -15.71 -0.66
N ASN A 603 -23.13 -16.89 -0.84
CA ASN A 603 -24.36 -17.24 -0.13
C ASN A 603 -24.18 -17.26 1.40
N LEU A 604 -23.03 -17.70 1.91
CA LEU A 604 -22.74 -17.65 3.35
C LEU A 604 -22.62 -16.20 3.83
N ILE A 605 -21.93 -15.33 3.10
CA ILE A 605 -21.84 -13.89 3.41
C ILE A 605 -23.24 -13.28 3.47
N TRP A 606 -24.08 -13.52 2.47
CA TRP A 606 -25.45 -12.97 2.44
C TRP A 606 -26.36 -13.52 3.53
N LYS A 607 -26.15 -14.77 3.95
CA LYS A 607 -26.97 -15.42 4.97
C LYS A 607 -26.58 -15.00 6.39
N HIS A 608 -25.28 -14.83 6.63
CA HIS A 608 -24.74 -14.66 7.98
C HIS A 608 -24.29 -13.23 8.25
N ILE A 609 -23.50 -12.63 7.37
CA ILE A 609 -22.90 -11.29 7.57
C ILE A 609 -23.87 -10.17 7.19
N TYR A 610 -24.48 -10.22 6.00
CA TYR A 610 -25.32 -9.14 5.49
C TYR A 610 -26.48 -8.71 6.43
N PRO A 611 -27.19 -9.62 7.12
CA PRO A 611 -28.23 -9.22 8.06
C PRO A 611 -27.70 -8.51 9.32
N ALA A 612 -26.40 -8.64 9.61
CA ALA A 612 -25.74 -8.05 10.76
C ALA A 612 -25.16 -6.65 10.50
N LEU A 613 -24.89 -6.32 9.24
CA LEU A 613 -24.57 -4.96 8.77
C LEU A 613 -25.78 -4.02 8.92
#